data_AF-A0AB36JT19-F1
#
_entry.id   AF-A0AB36JT19-F1
#
_cell.length_a   1.000
_cell.length_b   1.000
_cell.length_c   1.000
_cell.angle_alpha   90.00
_cell.angle_beta   90.00
_cell.angle_gamma   90.00
#
_symmetry.space_group_name_H-M   'P 1'
#
loop_
_entity.id
_entity.type
_entity.pdbx_description
1 polymer ?
#
loop_
_entity_poly.entity_id
_entity_poly.type
_entity_poly.pdbx_seq_one_letter_code
_entity_poly.pdbx_strand_id
1 'polypeptide(L)'
;MKILQIGRADWAEELEQFPEDLEWFFSQPQEIPLFLEEQTNLALAALPEVEEGEELPKVRIHFDAIFITDEVKESDLDPLMNTIEAYALYHLEGLSLKGEHPQGIFRRKVLRELPVAGSQEEIVRYLHLTLFGSQYGAKLKLPEIDVNPNFTGKRTHEGHVSTSFEGHFGEDFEPLFTFRYNLSTFPVALELWLEYIKVAGESQIRLELTPIRRGSIYDVMEPLVLSEKDLEEPYILEPSEEAGFYAVTVYAKGEGKLSFGPLHWRYSRMGLGRFVLGGERYHDEKRQEFIYYFNPGDMKPPMNVYFSGFRSAEGFEGFGIMKSLKAPFMLIGDPRLEGGGFYSGTEKLEQGIQTVIQESLDYLGFSSSDLILSGLSMGTFGALYYASHFNPYGVVVGKPFTNVGDTAGGMRLKRPDEFETSADILLNITGGVQKEHMDQLNQKFWDKFSQSDFPHTNFAIAYMEHDDYDGEATRRLIEHLSEKHAHIYTKGYAGRHNDNSSAINKWFMRQYVNLLEKGYGRKYS
;
A
#
# COMPACT_ATOMS: atom_id res chain seq x y z
N MET A 1 7.55 -7.83 -20.82
CA MET A 1 6.17 -7.52 -20.37
C MET A 1 5.21 -8.12 -21.39
N LYS A 2 4.08 -8.71 -20.99
CA LYS A 2 3.11 -9.36 -21.89
C LYS A 2 1.75 -8.69 -21.83
N ILE A 3 1.29 -8.13 -22.94
CA ILE A 3 -0.05 -7.52 -23.04
C ILE A 3 -0.85 -8.27 -24.09
N LEU A 4 -2.10 -8.62 -23.75
CA LEU A 4 -3.05 -9.19 -24.70
C LEU A 4 -4.10 -8.15 -25.09
N GLN A 5 -4.07 -7.72 -26.34
CA GLN A 5 -5.11 -6.91 -26.95
C GLN A 5 -6.29 -7.80 -27.38
N ILE A 6 -7.51 -7.39 -27.01
CA ILE A 6 -8.76 -7.98 -27.50
C ILE A 6 -9.51 -6.96 -28.33
N GLY A 7 -9.71 -7.26 -29.62
CA GLY A 7 -10.31 -6.33 -30.56
C GLY A 7 -10.53 -6.90 -31.95
N ARG A 8 -10.81 -6.01 -32.91
CA ARG A 8 -11.02 -6.37 -34.32
C ARG A 8 -9.78 -6.24 -35.19
N ALA A 9 -8.87 -5.33 -34.84
CA ALA A 9 -7.65 -5.05 -35.58
C ALA A 9 -6.45 -5.12 -34.62
N ASP A 10 -5.36 -5.75 -35.08
CA ASP A 10 -4.12 -5.87 -34.31
C ASP A 10 -3.31 -4.59 -34.44
N TRP A 11 -3.12 -3.88 -33.32
CA TRP A 11 -2.30 -2.66 -33.31
C TRP A 11 -0.83 -2.97 -33.62
N ALA A 12 -0.38 -4.23 -33.47
CA ALA A 12 0.96 -4.64 -33.86
C ALA A 12 1.23 -4.55 -35.37
N GLU A 13 0.19 -4.63 -36.19
CA GLU A 13 0.32 -4.50 -37.65
C GLU A 13 0.27 -3.04 -38.12
N GLU A 14 -0.24 -2.12 -37.28
CA GLU A 14 -0.46 -0.71 -37.62
C GLU A 14 0.69 0.20 -37.15
N LEU A 15 1.35 -0.16 -36.04
CA LEU A 15 2.41 0.64 -35.43
C LEU A 15 3.79 0.35 -36.01
N GLU A 16 4.56 1.40 -36.33
CA GLU A 16 5.92 1.27 -36.86
C GLU A 16 6.94 0.82 -35.80
N GLN A 17 6.68 1.10 -34.53
CA GLN A 17 7.62 0.85 -33.43
C GLN A 17 6.88 0.37 -32.16
N PHE A 18 7.37 -0.73 -31.58
CA PHE A 18 7.02 -1.19 -30.24
C PHE A 18 8.22 -1.10 -29.31
N PRO A 19 8.01 -0.88 -28.01
CA PRO A 19 9.05 -1.04 -27.01
C PRO A 19 9.70 -2.44 -27.08
N GLU A 20 11.03 -2.52 -27.07
CA GLU A 20 11.78 -3.77 -27.33
C GLU A 20 11.48 -4.91 -26.34
N ASP A 21 11.09 -4.60 -25.11
CA ASP A 21 10.79 -5.55 -24.03
C ASP A 21 9.28 -5.80 -23.82
N LEU A 22 8.44 -5.30 -24.73
CA LEU A 22 7.00 -5.51 -24.75
C LEU A 22 6.62 -6.62 -25.76
N GLU A 23 6.10 -7.72 -25.24
CA GLU A 23 5.43 -8.77 -26.01
C GLU A 23 3.94 -8.41 -26.15
N TRP A 24 3.55 -8.00 -27.36
CA TRP A 24 2.17 -7.71 -27.71
C TRP A 24 1.50 -8.92 -28.35
N PHE A 25 0.39 -9.36 -27.77
CA PHE A 25 -0.45 -10.43 -28.29
C PHE A 25 -1.79 -9.85 -28.72
N PHE A 26 -2.41 -10.48 -29.72
CA PHE A 26 -3.73 -10.10 -30.20
C PHE A 26 -4.63 -11.32 -30.33
N SER A 27 -5.92 -11.15 -30.02
CA SER A 27 -6.95 -12.14 -30.30
C SER A 27 -8.30 -11.48 -30.51
N GLN A 28 -9.08 -12.00 -31.48
CA GLN A 28 -10.49 -11.66 -31.56
C GLN A 28 -11.27 -12.38 -30.44
N PRO A 29 -12.37 -11.82 -29.91
CA PRO A 29 -13.09 -12.40 -28.78
C PRO A 29 -13.48 -13.88 -28.97
N GLN A 30 -13.94 -14.25 -30.16
CA GLN A 30 -14.35 -15.61 -30.49
C GLN A 30 -13.19 -16.61 -30.67
N GLU A 31 -11.96 -16.12 -30.79
CA GLU A 31 -10.76 -16.94 -31.04
C GLU A 31 -9.93 -17.16 -29.76
N ILE A 32 -10.29 -16.51 -28.65
CA ILE A 32 -9.59 -16.61 -27.35
C ILE A 32 -9.30 -18.07 -26.94
N PRO A 33 -10.24 -19.03 -27.03
CA PRO A 33 -9.95 -20.41 -26.64
C PRO A 33 -8.83 -21.07 -27.46
N LEU A 34 -8.86 -20.87 -28.78
CA LEU A 34 -7.84 -21.39 -29.70
C LEU A 34 -6.49 -20.71 -29.45
N PHE A 35 -6.50 -19.39 -29.28
CA PHE A 35 -5.30 -18.62 -28.94
C PHE A 35 -4.63 -19.13 -27.65
N LEU A 36 -5.40 -19.38 -26.59
CA LEU A 36 -4.85 -19.90 -25.33
C LEU A 36 -4.30 -21.33 -25.46
N GLU A 37 -4.92 -22.16 -26.29
CA GLU A 37 -4.41 -23.50 -26.60
C GLU A 37 -3.05 -23.42 -27.32
N GLU A 38 -2.93 -22.54 -28.31
CA GLU A 38 -1.67 -22.28 -29.02
C GLU A 38 -0.58 -21.76 -28.06
N GLN A 39 -0.89 -20.77 -27.22
CA GLN A 39 0.06 -20.26 -26.22
C GLN A 39 0.50 -21.36 -25.24
N THR A 40 -0.41 -22.25 -24.85
CA THR A 40 -0.11 -23.39 -23.98
C THR A 40 0.84 -24.37 -24.67
N ASN A 41 0.57 -24.71 -25.93
CA ASN A 41 1.42 -25.60 -26.71
C ASN A 41 2.83 -25.02 -26.94
N LEU A 42 2.93 -23.72 -27.24
CA LEU A 42 4.21 -23.02 -27.37
C LEU A 42 5.01 -23.04 -26.05
N ALA A 43 4.35 -22.77 -24.94
CA ALA A 43 4.99 -22.79 -23.63
C ALA A 43 5.40 -24.21 -23.20
N LEU A 44 4.62 -25.24 -23.54
CA LEU A 44 5.00 -26.65 -23.33
C LEU A 44 6.21 -27.05 -24.19
N ALA A 45 6.24 -26.64 -25.46
CA ALA A 45 7.35 -26.93 -26.38
C ALA A 45 8.68 -26.25 -25.96
N ALA A 46 8.61 -25.17 -25.19
CA ALA A 46 9.79 -24.50 -24.63
C ALA A 46 10.35 -25.18 -23.37
N LEU A 47 9.64 -26.15 -22.80
CA LEU A 47 10.11 -26.91 -21.64
C LEU A 47 10.98 -28.11 -22.07
N PRO A 48 11.88 -28.58 -21.20
CA PRO A 48 12.64 -29.81 -21.46
C PRO A 48 11.72 -31.01 -21.70
N GLU A 49 12.13 -31.95 -22.56
CA GLU A 49 11.42 -33.22 -22.73
C GLU A 49 11.29 -33.94 -21.37
N VAL A 50 10.07 -34.34 -21.06
CA VAL A 50 9.72 -35.02 -19.81
C VAL A 50 10.07 -36.51 -19.96
N GLU A 51 10.78 -37.08 -18.98
CA GLU A 51 11.11 -38.52 -19.01
C GLU A 51 9.85 -39.39 -18.90
N GLU A 52 9.91 -40.60 -19.48
CA GLU A 52 8.77 -41.52 -19.54
C GLU A 52 8.33 -41.93 -18.11
N GLY A 53 7.18 -41.41 -17.65
CA GLY A 53 6.60 -41.68 -16.33
C GLY A 53 6.49 -40.47 -15.40
N GLU A 54 7.01 -39.29 -15.78
CA GLU A 54 6.82 -38.05 -15.02
C GLU A 54 5.51 -37.32 -15.41
N GLU A 55 4.91 -36.59 -14.46
CA GLU A 55 3.74 -35.75 -14.75
C GLU A 55 4.13 -34.62 -15.70
N LEU A 56 3.31 -34.39 -16.74
CA LEU A 56 3.47 -33.25 -17.64
C LEU A 56 3.51 -31.94 -16.83
N PRO A 57 4.47 -31.05 -17.09
CA PRO A 57 4.60 -29.80 -16.38
C PRO A 57 3.35 -28.94 -16.58
N LYS A 58 2.80 -28.42 -15.47
CA LYS A 58 1.67 -27.50 -15.51
C LYS A 58 2.15 -26.14 -15.98
N VAL A 59 1.86 -25.80 -17.22
CA VAL A 59 2.05 -24.46 -17.77
C VAL A 59 0.92 -23.56 -17.33
N ARG A 60 1.26 -22.35 -16.86
CA ARG A 60 0.30 -21.29 -16.58
C ARG A 60 0.55 -20.12 -17.51
N ILE A 61 -0.41 -19.84 -18.38
CA ILE A 61 -0.41 -18.64 -19.20
C ILE A 61 -0.71 -17.43 -18.33
N HIS A 62 0.09 -16.38 -18.49
CA HIS A 62 -0.04 -15.14 -17.73
C HIS A 62 0.26 -13.93 -18.61
N PHE A 63 -0.56 -12.89 -18.48
CA PHE A 63 -0.36 -11.57 -19.07
C PHE A 63 -0.27 -10.52 -17.95
N ASP A 64 0.54 -9.49 -18.17
CA ASP A 64 0.64 -8.33 -17.28
C ASP A 64 -0.62 -7.45 -17.38
N ALA A 65 -1.24 -7.40 -18.56
CA ALA A 65 -2.55 -6.80 -18.77
C ALA A 65 -3.32 -7.41 -19.96
N ILE A 66 -4.64 -7.29 -19.92
CA ILE A 66 -5.52 -7.41 -21.07
C ILE A 66 -6.09 -6.03 -21.39
N PHE A 67 -6.07 -5.66 -22.66
CA PHE A 67 -6.53 -4.37 -23.15
C PHE A 67 -7.59 -4.54 -24.24
N ILE A 68 -8.80 -4.05 -23.98
CA ILE A 68 -9.96 -4.18 -24.85
C ILE A 68 -10.08 -2.92 -25.71
N THR A 69 -10.01 -3.07 -27.03
CA THR A 69 -10.08 -1.95 -27.99
C THR A 69 -11.43 -1.80 -28.69
N ASP A 70 -12.30 -2.81 -28.58
CA ASP A 70 -13.61 -2.86 -29.23
C ASP A 70 -14.70 -3.37 -28.29
N GLU A 71 -15.98 -3.22 -28.68
CA GLU A 71 -17.10 -3.80 -27.95
C GLU A 71 -17.04 -5.33 -27.91
N VAL A 72 -17.09 -5.90 -26.70
CA VAL A 72 -17.05 -7.35 -26.44
C VAL A 72 -18.11 -7.75 -25.42
N LYS A 73 -18.52 -9.03 -25.45
CA LYS A 73 -19.34 -9.60 -24.38
C LYS A 73 -18.44 -10.07 -23.24
N GLU A 74 -18.94 -10.00 -22.01
CA GLU A 74 -18.19 -10.46 -20.85
C GLU A 74 -17.89 -11.96 -20.95
N SER A 75 -18.86 -12.76 -21.41
CA SER A 75 -18.74 -14.21 -21.54
C SER A 75 -17.61 -14.66 -22.48
N ASP A 76 -17.29 -13.85 -23.49
CA ASP A 76 -16.24 -14.18 -24.45
C ASP A 76 -14.84 -14.14 -23.77
N LEU A 77 -14.73 -13.38 -22.68
CA LEU A 77 -13.48 -13.21 -21.93
C LEU A 77 -13.33 -14.20 -20.76
N ASP A 78 -14.34 -15.03 -20.47
CA ASP A 78 -14.30 -16.01 -19.38
C ASP A 78 -13.05 -16.92 -19.38
N PRO A 79 -12.53 -17.40 -20.53
CA PRO A 79 -11.30 -18.19 -20.57
C PRO A 79 -10.06 -17.46 -20.00
N LEU A 80 -10.06 -16.12 -20.01
CA LEU A 80 -8.96 -15.28 -19.53
C LEU A 80 -9.00 -15.02 -18.02
N MET A 81 -10.02 -15.51 -17.30
CA MET A 81 -10.22 -15.28 -15.87
C MET A 81 -8.98 -15.59 -15.01
N ASN A 82 -8.15 -16.57 -15.38
CA ASN A 82 -6.99 -16.98 -14.58
C ASN A 82 -5.63 -16.55 -15.16
N THR A 83 -5.64 -15.81 -16.27
CA THR A 83 -4.41 -15.36 -16.98
C THR A 83 -3.92 -13.99 -16.52
N ILE A 84 -4.76 -13.19 -15.88
CA ILE A 84 -4.41 -11.85 -15.36
C ILE A 84 -4.72 -11.69 -13.88
N GLU A 85 -4.10 -10.69 -13.26
CA GLU A 85 -4.43 -10.25 -11.90
C GLU A 85 -5.66 -9.33 -11.85
N ALA A 86 -6.18 -9.08 -10.65
CA ALA A 86 -7.15 -8.00 -10.48
C ALA A 86 -6.49 -6.66 -10.83
N TYR A 87 -7.25 -5.77 -11.45
CA TYR A 87 -6.80 -4.49 -12.01
C TYR A 87 -5.80 -4.61 -13.15
N ALA A 88 -5.81 -5.71 -13.89
CA ALA A 88 -5.03 -5.90 -15.10
C ALA A 88 -5.94 -6.06 -16.34
N LEU A 89 -7.19 -5.60 -16.24
CA LEU A 89 -8.17 -5.62 -17.34
C LEU A 89 -8.60 -4.19 -17.63
N TYR A 90 -8.28 -3.73 -18.84
CA TYR A 90 -8.51 -2.36 -19.27
C TYR A 90 -9.33 -2.29 -20.55
N HIS A 91 -10.01 -1.17 -20.76
CA HIS A 91 -10.62 -0.86 -22.04
C HIS A 91 -10.30 0.56 -22.50
N LEU A 92 -10.36 0.78 -23.81
CA LEU A 92 -10.24 2.09 -24.43
C LEU A 92 -11.38 3.02 -23.98
N GLU A 93 -11.10 4.33 -23.90
CA GLU A 93 -12.10 5.35 -23.59
C GLU A 93 -13.30 5.27 -24.55
N GLY A 94 -14.50 5.40 -24.00
CA GLY A 94 -15.74 5.50 -24.78
C GLY A 94 -16.39 4.16 -25.16
N LEU A 95 -15.82 3.02 -24.74
CA LEU A 95 -16.45 1.70 -24.88
C LEU A 95 -17.52 1.47 -23.80
N SER A 96 -18.68 0.93 -24.19
CA SER A 96 -19.81 0.66 -23.30
C SER A 96 -19.93 -0.84 -22.97
N LEU A 97 -18.96 -1.35 -22.21
CA LEU A 97 -18.94 -2.74 -21.78
C LEU A 97 -19.92 -3.00 -20.62
N LYS A 98 -20.82 -3.99 -20.78
CA LYS A 98 -21.82 -4.35 -19.75
C LYS A 98 -21.50 -5.70 -19.14
N GLY A 99 -21.46 -5.76 -17.81
CA GLY A 99 -21.37 -7.02 -17.08
C GLY A 99 -22.63 -7.87 -17.27
N GLU A 100 -22.43 -9.15 -17.54
CA GLU A 100 -23.45 -10.18 -17.73
C GLU A 100 -23.63 -11.03 -16.46
N HIS A 101 -22.57 -11.23 -15.68
CA HIS A 101 -22.60 -12.07 -14.48
C HIS A 101 -22.15 -11.30 -13.22
N PRO A 102 -22.84 -11.44 -12.07
CA PRO A 102 -22.46 -10.76 -10.83
C PRO A 102 -21.08 -11.17 -10.29
N GLN A 103 -20.49 -12.25 -10.79
CA GLN A 103 -19.13 -12.69 -10.47
C GLN A 103 -18.30 -12.90 -11.73
N GLY A 104 -18.67 -12.22 -12.83
CA GLY A 104 -17.96 -12.29 -14.10
C GLY A 104 -16.59 -11.63 -14.05
N ILE A 105 -15.84 -11.74 -15.14
CA ILE A 105 -14.46 -11.27 -15.21
C ILE A 105 -14.36 -9.75 -14.99
N PHE A 106 -15.36 -8.96 -15.40
CA PHE A 106 -15.33 -7.50 -15.22
C PHE A 106 -15.32 -7.12 -13.74
N ARG A 107 -16.09 -7.81 -12.90
CA ARG A 107 -16.11 -7.57 -11.45
C ARG A 107 -14.88 -8.19 -10.78
N ARG A 108 -14.52 -9.43 -11.14
CA ARG A 108 -13.41 -10.14 -10.50
C ARG A 108 -12.04 -9.55 -10.83
N LYS A 109 -11.89 -8.96 -12.01
CA LYS A 109 -10.67 -8.28 -12.47
C LYS A 109 -10.72 -6.78 -12.37
N VAL A 110 -11.85 -6.24 -11.90
CA VAL A 110 -12.10 -4.80 -11.75
C VAL A 110 -11.74 -4.08 -13.04
N LEU A 111 -12.53 -4.33 -14.08
CA LEU A 111 -12.42 -3.67 -15.38
C LEU A 111 -12.32 -2.15 -15.19
N ARG A 112 -11.31 -1.52 -15.81
CA ARG A 112 -11.08 -0.08 -15.73
C ARG A 112 -10.96 0.52 -17.14
N GLU A 113 -11.49 1.71 -17.30
CA GLU A 113 -11.15 2.55 -18.44
C GLU A 113 -9.69 3.03 -18.28
N LEU A 114 -8.93 3.10 -19.37
CA LEU A 114 -7.61 3.72 -19.31
C LEU A 114 -7.73 5.22 -19.03
N PRO A 115 -6.91 5.78 -18.12
CA PRO A 115 -6.94 7.20 -17.80
C PRO A 115 -6.17 8.06 -18.83
N VAL A 116 -5.71 7.45 -19.93
CA VAL A 116 -4.99 8.11 -21.02
C VAL A 116 -5.81 8.00 -22.30
N ALA A 117 -5.83 9.10 -23.05
CA ALA A 117 -6.38 9.18 -24.39
C ALA A 117 -5.28 9.69 -25.33
N GLY A 118 -5.32 9.31 -26.60
CA GLY A 118 -4.28 9.68 -27.56
C GLY A 118 -4.18 8.72 -28.73
N SER A 119 -3.06 8.80 -29.45
CA SER A 119 -2.73 7.84 -30.49
C SER A 119 -2.45 6.45 -29.91
N GLN A 120 -2.44 5.43 -30.77
CA GLN A 120 -2.10 4.06 -30.37
C GLN A 120 -0.70 3.99 -29.75
N GLU A 121 0.28 4.73 -30.31
CA GLU A 121 1.65 4.84 -29.80
C GLU A 121 1.69 5.41 -28.38
N GLU A 122 0.91 6.46 -28.11
CA GLU A 122 0.86 7.10 -26.78
C GLU A 122 0.28 6.14 -25.73
N ILE A 123 -0.75 5.38 -26.10
CA ILE A 123 -1.37 4.37 -25.23
C ILE A 123 -0.41 3.20 -24.96
N VAL A 124 0.23 2.66 -26.00
CA VAL A 124 1.21 1.56 -25.85
C VAL A 124 2.38 1.99 -24.97
N ARG A 125 2.89 3.21 -25.17
CA ARG A 125 3.95 3.77 -24.32
C ARG A 125 3.48 3.94 -22.87
N TYR A 126 2.27 4.41 -22.65
CA TYR A 126 1.69 4.54 -21.30
C TYR A 126 1.60 3.17 -20.60
N LEU A 127 1.09 2.14 -21.28
CA LEU A 127 1.00 0.79 -20.72
C LEU A 127 2.39 0.23 -20.37
N HIS A 128 3.38 0.41 -21.27
CA HIS A 128 4.76 0.00 -21.05
C HIS A 128 5.39 0.65 -19.81
N LEU A 129 5.13 1.93 -19.58
CA LEU A 129 5.66 2.67 -18.42
C LEU A 129 4.99 2.31 -17.09
N THR A 130 3.78 1.75 -17.10
CA THR A 130 2.92 1.65 -15.91
C THR A 130 2.70 0.23 -15.39
N LEU A 131 2.89 -0.79 -16.24
CA LEU A 131 2.60 -2.20 -15.93
C LEU A 131 3.78 -2.98 -15.33
N PHE A 132 4.82 -2.31 -14.82
CA PHE A 132 5.94 -2.97 -14.16
C PHE A 132 5.50 -3.81 -12.94
N GLY A 133 6.11 -4.97 -12.72
CA GLY A 133 5.67 -5.93 -11.68
C GLY A 133 6.08 -5.62 -10.24
N SER A 134 6.95 -4.63 -10.02
CA SER A 134 7.50 -4.29 -8.70
C SER A 134 6.72 -3.17 -7.99
N GLN A 135 7.04 -2.92 -6.73
CA GLN A 135 6.57 -1.76 -5.96
C GLN A 135 7.75 -1.17 -5.19
N TYR A 136 7.81 0.15 -5.08
CA TYR A 136 8.80 0.83 -4.25
C TYR A 136 8.35 2.23 -3.87
N GLY A 137 8.76 2.67 -2.69
CA GLY A 137 8.70 4.06 -2.28
C GLY A 137 9.63 4.31 -1.09
N ALA A 138 10.01 5.56 -0.92
CA ALA A 138 10.83 6.02 0.19
C ALA A 138 10.56 7.51 0.46
N LYS A 139 11.30 8.07 1.41
CA LYS A 139 11.13 9.45 1.88
C LYS A 139 12.44 10.21 1.80
N LEU A 140 12.36 11.48 1.39
CA LEU A 140 13.35 12.48 1.80
C LEU A 140 12.97 12.95 3.21
N LYS A 141 13.87 12.77 4.16
CA LYS A 141 13.55 12.81 5.60
C LYS A 141 13.82 14.19 6.20
N LEU A 142 13.05 14.55 7.21
CA LEU A 142 13.20 15.83 7.92
C LEU A 142 14.55 16.04 8.62
N PRO A 143 15.21 15.03 9.22
CA PRO A 143 16.56 15.20 9.78
C PRO A 143 17.63 15.57 8.74
N GLU A 144 17.30 15.43 7.46
CA GLU A 144 18.19 15.62 6.32
C GLU A 144 17.87 16.91 5.55
N ILE A 145 17.24 17.89 6.20
CA ILE A 145 17.02 19.22 5.61
C ILE A 145 18.10 20.21 6.03
N ASP A 146 18.46 21.11 5.13
CA ASP A 146 19.29 22.28 5.39
C ASP A 146 18.43 23.54 5.25
N VAL A 147 18.23 24.24 6.36
CA VAL A 147 17.41 25.46 6.43
C VAL A 147 18.20 26.64 5.88
N ASN A 148 17.54 27.52 5.14
CA ASN A 148 18.15 28.73 4.62
C ASN A 148 18.74 29.56 5.79
N PRO A 149 20.04 29.89 5.79
CA PRO A 149 20.67 30.64 6.88
C PRO A 149 20.11 32.05 7.07
N ASN A 150 19.40 32.59 6.08
CA ASN A 150 18.74 33.89 6.15
C ASN A 150 17.36 33.84 6.81
N PHE A 151 16.80 32.66 7.08
CA PHE A 151 15.53 32.56 7.80
C PHE A 151 15.69 33.01 9.26
N THR A 152 15.00 34.09 9.63
CA THR A 152 15.11 34.72 10.97
C THR A 152 13.98 34.34 11.93
N GLY A 153 12.99 33.56 11.46
CA GLY A 153 11.88 33.10 12.27
C GLY A 153 12.24 31.97 13.24
N LYS A 154 11.24 31.49 13.96
CA LYS A 154 11.37 30.37 14.89
C LYS A 154 11.26 29.05 14.15
N ARG A 155 12.23 28.16 14.40
CA ARG A 155 12.19 26.76 13.97
C ARG A 155 11.94 25.84 15.16
N THR A 156 11.03 24.88 15.01
CA THR A 156 10.74 23.86 16.02
C THR A 156 10.75 22.48 15.37
N HIS A 157 11.48 21.53 15.95
CA HIS A 157 11.44 20.12 15.54
C HIS A 157 10.60 19.34 16.54
N GLU A 158 9.60 18.62 16.04
CA GLU A 158 8.71 17.75 16.81
C GLU A 158 9.11 16.30 16.51
N GLY A 159 10.22 15.86 17.13
CA GLY A 159 10.84 14.57 16.81
C GLY A 159 11.16 14.48 15.32
N HIS A 160 10.88 13.32 14.72
CA HIS A 160 10.88 13.11 13.27
C HIS A 160 9.48 13.20 12.65
N VAL A 161 8.47 13.65 13.40
CA VAL A 161 7.09 13.83 12.92
C VAL A 161 7.00 15.05 12.00
N SER A 162 7.51 16.19 12.47
CA SER A 162 7.36 17.47 11.78
C SER A 162 8.47 18.46 12.10
N THR A 163 8.75 19.36 11.15
CA THR A 163 9.51 20.59 11.39
C THR A 163 8.63 21.80 11.09
N SER A 164 8.44 22.64 12.11
CA SER A 164 7.64 23.87 12.03
C SER A 164 8.53 25.11 11.90
N PHE A 165 8.11 26.03 11.04
CA PHE A 165 8.70 27.35 10.82
C PHE A 165 7.66 28.42 11.08
N GLU A 166 7.96 29.38 11.94
CA GLU A 166 7.05 30.46 12.35
C GLU A 166 7.74 31.82 12.18
N GLY A 167 7.12 32.72 11.42
CA GLY A 167 7.63 34.07 11.19
C GLY A 167 7.30 34.60 9.80
N HIS A 168 8.06 35.59 9.37
CA HIS A 168 7.97 36.18 8.04
C HIS A 168 8.91 35.45 7.06
N PHE A 169 8.36 34.97 5.94
CA PHE A 169 9.06 34.19 4.92
C PHE A 169 9.51 35.03 3.71
N GLY A 170 9.20 36.33 3.69
CA GLY A 170 9.48 37.24 2.58
C GLY A 170 8.21 37.75 1.89
N GLU A 171 8.32 38.87 1.17
CA GLU A 171 7.23 39.39 0.31
C GLU A 171 7.06 38.51 -0.95
N ASP A 172 8.17 38.02 -1.49
CA ASP A 172 8.26 37.07 -2.59
C ASP A 172 8.69 35.67 -2.10
N PHE A 173 8.65 34.67 -2.98
CA PHE A 173 9.11 33.32 -2.66
C PHE A 173 10.61 33.28 -2.40
N GLU A 174 10.98 32.94 -1.16
CA GLU A 174 12.35 32.68 -0.74
C GLU A 174 12.55 31.20 -0.39
N PRO A 175 13.76 30.64 -0.60
CA PRO A 175 14.03 29.27 -0.20
C PRO A 175 13.93 29.16 1.32
N LEU A 176 13.11 28.24 1.83
CA LEU A 176 12.96 28.01 3.26
C LEU A 176 13.93 26.93 3.73
N PHE A 177 13.93 25.79 3.05
CA PHE A 177 14.90 24.71 3.26
C PHE A 177 15.05 23.85 2.01
N THR A 178 16.17 23.13 1.93
CA THR A 178 16.42 22.13 0.89
C THR A 178 16.66 20.77 1.52
N PHE A 179 16.28 19.69 0.84
CA PHE A 179 16.69 18.35 1.26
C PHE A 179 18.15 18.13 0.85
N ARG A 180 18.98 17.73 1.81
CA ARG A 180 20.44 17.55 1.62
C ARG A 180 20.76 16.47 0.59
N TYR A 181 19.92 15.44 0.51
CA TYR A 181 20.07 14.35 -0.45
C TYR A 181 19.14 14.56 -1.65
N ASN A 182 19.68 14.25 -2.83
CA ASN A 182 18.95 14.39 -4.08
C ASN A 182 17.93 13.26 -4.27
N LEU A 183 16.87 13.56 -5.01
CA LEU A 183 15.95 12.57 -5.55
C LEU A 183 16.56 11.95 -6.82
N SER A 184 16.79 10.63 -6.81
CA SER A 184 17.32 9.92 -7.98
C SER A 184 16.30 9.82 -9.13
N THR A 185 16.78 9.64 -10.35
CA THR A 185 15.93 9.32 -11.52
C THR A 185 15.80 7.81 -11.72
N PHE A 186 14.66 7.38 -12.27
CA PHE A 186 14.33 5.97 -12.49
C PHE A 186 13.72 5.80 -13.90
N PRO A 187 13.71 4.58 -14.47
CA PRO A 187 13.09 4.30 -15.77
C PRO A 187 11.55 4.35 -15.74
N VAL A 188 10.95 4.58 -14.57
CA VAL A 188 9.51 4.75 -14.37
C VAL A 188 9.24 6.16 -13.86
N ALA A 189 8.02 6.66 -14.05
CA ALA A 189 7.59 7.91 -13.45
C ALA A 189 7.63 7.81 -11.92
N LEU A 190 7.88 8.94 -11.26
CA LEU A 190 7.81 9.06 -9.80
C LEU A 190 6.54 9.80 -9.39
N GLU A 191 5.96 9.38 -8.27
CA GLU A 191 4.91 10.09 -7.57
C GLU A 191 5.53 10.79 -6.37
N LEU A 192 5.27 12.10 -6.22
CA LEU A 192 5.79 12.92 -5.12
C LEU A 192 4.64 13.41 -4.23
N TRP A 193 4.80 13.25 -2.91
CA TRP A 193 3.82 13.71 -1.93
C TRP A 193 4.52 14.38 -0.75
N LEU A 194 4.41 15.71 -0.66
CA LEU A 194 4.93 16.48 0.48
C LEU A 194 3.87 16.55 1.59
N GLU A 195 4.21 16.07 2.78
CA GLU A 195 3.41 16.32 3.97
C GLU A 195 3.64 17.77 4.44
N TYR A 196 2.58 18.58 4.55
CA TYR A 196 2.64 19.93 5.11
C TYR A 196 1.30 20.41 5.66
N ILE A 197 1.36 21.38 6.58
CA ILE A 197 0.21 22.03 7.19
C ILE A 197 0.49 23.53 7.30
N LYS A 198 -0.49 24.34 6.89
CA LYS A 198 -0.52 25.79 7.14
C LYS A 198 -1.22 26.01 8.48
N VAL A 199 -0.44 26.09 9.55
CA VAL A 199 -0.95 26.08 10.94
C VAL A 199 -1.62 27.41 11.30
N ALA A 200 -1.06 28.52 10.86
CA ALA A 200 -1.60 29.86 11.08
C ALA A 200 -1.03 30.88 10.08
N GLY A 201 -1.73 31.98 9.88
CA GLY A 201 -1.30 33.08 9.02
C GLY A 201 -1.55 32.86 7.52
N GLU A 202 -1.09 33.82 6.73
CA GLU A 202 -1.28 33.87 5.27
C GLU A 202 0.08 33.67 4.59
N SER A 203 0.56 32.43 4.61
CA SER A 203 1.77 32.02 3.91
C SER A 203 1.43 31.25 2.63
N GLN A 204 2.34 31.21 1.67
CA GLN A 204 2.24 30.34 0.50
C GLN A 204 3.51 29.49 0.38
N ILE A 205 3.37 28.26 -0.11
CA ILE A 205 4.51 27.37 -0.39
C ILE A 205 4.62 27.04 -1.88
N ARG A 206 5.82 26.66 -2.30
CA ARG A 206 6.06 25.97 -3.58
C ARG A 206 7.22 24.99 -3.43
N LEU A 207 7.19 23.90 -4.18
CA LEU A 207 8.28 22.93 -4.26
C LEU A 207 9.05 23.13 -5.56
N GLU A 208 10.37 23.20 -5.51
CA GLU A 208 11.22 23.32 -6.68
C GLU A 208 12.07 22.05 -6.83
N LEU A 209 11.99 21.44 -8.01
CA LEU A 209 12.79 20.28 -8.42
C LEU A 209 13.82 20.75 -9.45
N THR A 210 15.07 20.82 -9.04
CA THR A 210 16.16 21.32 -9.88
C THR A 210 16.93 20.14 -10.47
N PRO A 211 16.78 19.83 -11.78
CA PRO A 211 17.43 18.69 -12.38
C PRO A 211 18.92 18.95 -12.58
N ILE A 212 19.73 17.94 -12.30
CA ILE A 212 21.17 17.97 -12.58
C ILE A 212 21.44 16.96 -13.70
N ARG A 213 22.13 17.42 -14.75
CA ARG A 213 22.35 16.62 -15.96
C ARG A 213 23.09 15.32 -15.63
N ARG A 214 22.64 14.21 -16.21
CA ARG A 214 23.20 12.87 -16.03
C ARG A 214 24.70 12.87 -16.32
N GLY A 215 25.48 12.37 -15.37
CA GLY A 215 26.94 12.31 -15.45
C GLY A 215 27.65 13.65 -15.22
N SER A 216 26.91 14.74 -15.00
CA SER A 216 27.48 16.04 -14.64
C SER A 216 27.56 16.22 -13.13
N ILE A 217 28.53 17.03 -12.70
CA ILE A 217 28.72 17.46 -11.32
C ILE A 217 28.25 18.90 -11.07
N TYR A 218 28.00 19.69 -12.12
CA TYR A 218 27.67 21.12 -11.99
C TYR A 218 26.63 21.64 -13.00
N ASP A 219 26.24 20.84 -13.99
CA ASP A 219 25.31 21.28 -15.03
C ASP A 219 23.87 21.14 -14.55
N VAL A 220 23.28 22.28 -14.21
CA VAL A 220 21.92 22.42 -13.69
C VAL A 220 20.98 22.78 -14.84
N MET A 221 19.89 22.05 -14.97
CA MET A 221 18.84 22.27 -15.96
C MET A 221 17.74 23.17 -15.39
N GLU A 222 16.80 23.58 -16.25
CA GLU A 222 15.66 24.42 -15.83
C GLU A 222 14.85 23.74 -14.70
N PRO A 223 14.58 24.44 -13.57
CA PRO A 223 13.81 23.86 -12.48
C PRO A 223 12.33 23.64 -12.83
N LEU A 224 11.76 22.55 -12.31
CA LEU A 224 10.31 22.37 -12.23
C LEU A 224 9.80 23.03 -10.94
N VAL A 225 8.89 23.99 -11.09
CA VAL A 225 8.30 24.72 -9.96
C VAL A 225 6.84 24.28 -9.76
N LEU A 226 6.55 23.68 -8.62
CA LEU A 226 5.24 23.18 -8.23
C LEU A 226 4.57 24.14 -7.24
N SER A 227 3.43 24.70 -7.64
CA SER A 227 2.61 25.57 -6.80
C SER A 227 1.84 24.79 -5.74
N GLU A 228 1.20 25.48 -4.78
CA GLU A 228 0.29 24.83 -3.81
C GLU A 228 -0.79 24.00 -4.51
N LYS A 229 -1.30 24.47 -5.66
CA LYS A 229 -2.30 23.76 -6.46
C LYS A 229 -1.75 22.44 -7.02
N ASP A 230 -0.52 22.44 -7.50
CA ASP A 230 0.13 21.22 -8.02
C ASP A 230 0.44 20.23 -6.90
N LEU A 231 0.58 20.71 -5.67
CA LEU A 231 0.83 19.90 -4.49
C LEU A 231 -0.46 19.35 -3.86
N GLU A 232 -1.66 19.81 -4.25
CA GLU A 232 -2.96 19.33 -3.71
C GLU A 232 -3.10 17.81 -3.82
N GLU A 233 -2.71 17.26 -4.96
CA GLU A 233 -2.61 15.82 -5.23
C GLU A 233 -1.14 15.41 -5.45
N PRO A 234 -0.83 14.09 -5.48
CA PRO A 234 0.52 13.63 -5.73
C PRO A 234 0.99 14.04 -7.12
N TYR A 235 2.14 14.69 -7.18
CA TYR A 235 2.72 15.15 -8.43
C TYR A 235 3.41 14.00 -9.16
N ILE A 236 3.14 13.83 -10.45
CA ILE A 236 3.78 12.81 -11.28
C ILE A 236 4.97 13.43 -12.00
N LEU A 237 6.17 13.05 -11.57
CA LEU A 237 7.42 13.39 -12.22
C LEU A 237 7.76 12.33 -13.26
N GLU A 238 7.61 12.68 -14.55
CA GLU A 238 7.92 11.78 -15.66
C GLU A 238 9.41 11.39 -15.71
N PRO A 239 9.73 10.18 -16.23
CA PRO A 239 11.12 9.75 -16.36
C PRO A 239 11.86 10.66 -17.35
N SER A 240 13.10 11.02 -17.01
CA SER A 240 13.98 11.84 -17.84
C SER A 240 15.30 11.13 -18.12
N GLU A 241 15.64 11.00 -19.40
CA GLU A 241 16.93 10.45 -19.83
C GLU A 241 18.07 11.44 -19.55
N GLU A 242 17.79 12.74 -19.61
CA GLU A 242 18.77 13.80 -19.40
C GLU A 242 19.10 14.04 -17.93
N ALA A 243 18.12 13.93 -17.02
CA ALA A 243 18.34 14.16 -15.60
C ALA A 243 19.01 12.94 -14.94
N GLY A 244 20.04 13.19 -14.14
CA GLY A 244 20.65 12.19 -13.26
C GLY A 244 19.99 12.14 -11.88
N PHE A 245 19.66 13.31 -11.34
CA PHE A 245 18.99 13.48 -10.04
C PHE A 245 18.38 14.88 -9.94
N TYR A 246 17.50 15.09 -8.96
CA TYR A 246 16.87 16.37 -8.67
C TYR A 246 17.27 16.84 -7.27
N ALA A 247 17.76 18.07 -7.16
CA ALA A 247 17.81 18.77 -5.89
C ALA A 247 16.40 19.29 -5.56
N VAL A 248 15.96 19.14 -4.30
CA VAL A 248 14.58 19.42 -3.91
C VAL A 248 14.53 20.50 -2.84
N THR A 249 13.90 21.63 -3.16
CA THR A 249 13.87 22.81 -2.28
C THR A 249 12.45 23.28 -2.06
N VAL A 250 12.10 23.53 -0.80
CA VAL A 250 10.83 24.16 -0.42
C VAL A 250 11.04 25.65 -0.31
N TYR A 251 10.20 26.42 -0.99
CA TYR A 251 10.16 27.88 -0.91
C TYR A 251 8.87 28.30 -0.19
N ALA A 252 8.94 29.43 0.52
CA ALA A 252 7.79 30.01 1.19
C ALA A 252 7.78 31.54 0.99
N LYS A 253 6.59 32.14 1.12
CA LYS A 253 6.40 33.61 1.23
C LYS A 253 5.24 33.94 2.15
N GLY A 254 5.13 35.20 2.54
CA GLY A 254 4.11 35.69 3.47
C GLY A 254 4.53 35.55 4.93
N GLU A 255 3.56 35.48 5.84
CA GLU A 255 3.81 35.40 7.28
C GLU A 255 2.87 34.40 7.93
N GLY A 256 3.40 33.56 8.82
CA GLY A 256 2.60 32.58 9.51
C GLY A 256 3.41 31.47 10.15
N LYS A 257 2.76 30.32 10.37
CA LYS A 257 3.36 29.09 10.85
C LYS A 257 3.10 27.96 9.86
N LEU A 258 4.17 27.42 9.28
CA LEU A 258 4.16 26.27 8.38
C LEU A 258 4.76 25.07 9.11
N SER A 259 4.15 23.89 8.99
CA SER A 259 4.69 22.64 9.49
C SER A 259 4.87 21.66 8.34
N PHE A 260 6.03 21.01 8.25
CA PHE A 260 6.35 20.07 7.18
C PHE A 260 6.66 18.70 7.77
N GLY A 261 6.10 17.66 7.13
CA GLY A 261 6.49 16.27 7.28
C GLY A 261 7.52 15.87 6.21
N PRO A 262 7.77 14.57 6.02
CA PRO A 262 8.65 14.08 4.95
C PRO A 262 8.08 14.36 3.55
N LEU A 263 8.97 14.29 2.55
CA LEU A 263 8.57 14.21 1.14
C LEU A 263 8.65 12.74 0.71
N HIS A 264 7.50 12.14 0.44
CA HIS A 264 7.41 10.79 -0.11
C HIS A 264 7.70 10.82 -1.60
N TRP A 265 8.42 9.81 -2.08
CA TRP A 265 8.57 9.52 -3.49
C TRP A 265 8.35 8.02 -3.75
N ARG A 266 7.61 7.69 -4.81
CA ARG A 266 7.18 6.33 -5.11
C ARG A 266 7.27 6.05 -6.60
N TYR A 267 7.43 4.79 -6.99
CA TYR A 267 7.21 4.41 -8.38
C TYR A 267 5.74 4.63 -8.73
N SER A 268 5.50 5.46 -9.73
CA SER A 268 4.17 5.84 -10.18
C SER A 268 3.71 4.91 -11.30
N ARG A 269 2.45 4.49 -11.21
CA ARG A 269 1.74 3.83 -12.31
C ARG A 269 0.81 4.80 -13.05
N MET A 270 1.07 6.11 -12.90
CA MET A 270 0.42 7.20 -13.63
C MET A 270 -1.12 7.08 -13.66
N GLY A 271 -1.72 6.71 -12.52
CA GLY A 271 -3.16 6.55 -12.36
C GLY A 271 -3.68 5.11 -12.33
N LEU A 272 -2.90 4.10 -12.74
CA LEU A 272 -3.35 2.69 -12.67
C LEU A 272 -3.30 2.09 -11.26
N GLY A 273 -2.60 2.73 -10.33
CA GLY A 273 -2.57 2.34 -8.92
C GLY A 273 -1.33 2.85 -8.17
N ARG A 274 -1.39 2.77 -6.85
CA ARG A 274 -0.31 3.09 -5.91
C ARG A 274 0.40 1.81 -5.49
N PHE A 275 1.71 1.74 -5.70
CA PHE A 275 2.57 0.57 -5.47
C PHE A 275 2.26 -0.64 -6.38
N VAL A 276 1.05 -1.20 -6.29
CA VAL A 276 0.53 -2.27 -7.15
C VAL A 276 -0.60 -1.74 -8.03
N LEU A 277 -0.92 -2.45 -9.12
CA LEU A 277 -2.09 -2.12 -9.94
C LEU A 277 -3.36 -2.16 -9.07
N GLY A 278 -4.17 -1.11 -9.14
CA GLY A 278 -5.36 -0.93 -8.30
C GLY A 278 -5.09 -0.66 -6.82
N GLY A 279 -3.84 -0.47 -6.42
CA GLY A 279 -3.56 0.08 -5.10
C GLY A 279 -4.06 1.52 -5.01
N GLU A 280 -4.59 1.90 -3.86
CA GLU A 280 -5.19 3.20 -3.61
C GLU A 280 -4.57 3.80 -2.34
N ARG A 281 -4.85 5.07 -2.10
CA ARG A 281 -4.40 5.81 -0.92
C ARG A 281 -5.54 6.61 -0.32
N TYR A 282 -5.44 6.87 0.97
CA TYR A 282 -6.31 7.80 1.68
C TYR A 282 -5.43 8.73 2.51
N HIS A 283 -5.79 10.00 2.61
CA HIS A 283 -5.05 10.97 3.43
C HIS A 283 -5.97 11.79 4.32
N ASP A 284 -5.44 12.19 5.47
CA ASP A 284 -6.13 13.10 6.39
C ASP A 284 -5.79 14.58 6.11
N GLU A 285 -6.30 15.47 6.95
CA GLU A 285 -6.03 16.91 6.90
C GLU A 285 -4.57 17.29 7.21
N LYS A 286 -3.80 16.38 7.82
CA LYS A 286 -2.36 16.53 8.05
C LYS A 286 -1.55 16.01 6.87
N ARG A 287 -2.21 15.57 5.78
CA ARG A 287 -1.61 14.90 4.62
C ARG A 287 -0.95 13.57 4.96
N GLN A 288 -1.26 13.00 6.12
CA GLN A 288 -0.78 11.69 6.52
C GLN A 288 -1.61 10.62 5.83
N GLU A 289 -0.95 9.60 5.29
CA GLU A 289 -1.59 8.61 4.43
C GLU A 289 -1.69 7.22 5.06
N PHE A 290 -2.67 6.45 4.63
CA PHE A 290 -2.54 4.99 4.56
C PHE A 290 -2.79 4.53 3.13
N ILE A 291 -2.23 3.39 2.77
CA ILE A 291 -2.42 2.77 1.46
C ILE A 291 -3.24 1.49 1.60
N TYR A 292 -4.04 1.16 0.60
CA TYR A 292 -4.82 -0.06 0.59
C TYR A 292 -4.89 -0.69 -0.81
N TYR A 293 -5.05 -2.00 -0.87
CA TYR A 293 -5.24 -2.75 -2.11
C TYR A 293 -6.30 -3.81 -1.88
N PHE A 294 -7.33 -3.87 -2.73
CA PHE A 294 -8.43 -4.81 -2.59
C PHE A 294 -8.50 -5.76 -3.79
N ASN A 295 -8.44 -7.06 -3.57
CA ASN A 295 -8.59 -8.06 -4.62
C ASN A 295 -9.90 -8.84 -4.43
N PRO A 296 -10.86 -8.75 -5.38
CA PRO A 296 -12.13 -9.46 -5.29
C PRO A 296 -12.00 -10.99 -5.31
N GLY A 297 -10.88 -11.54 -5.78
CA GLY A 297 -10.60 -12.97 -5.76
C GLY A 297 -11.65 -13.81 -6.50
N ASP A 298 -12.18 -14.82 -5.82
CA ASP A 298 -13.28 -15.66 -6.31
C ASP A 298 -14.67 -15.13 -5.92
N MET A 299 -14.73 -13.97 -5.25
CA MET A 299 -15.94 -13.35 -4.72
C MET A 299 -16.78 -14.27 -3.81
N LYS A 300 -16.13 -15.23 -3.14
CA LYS A 300 -16.76 -16.10 -2.14
C LYS A 300 -16.23 -15.76 -0.74
N PRO A 301 -17.04 -15.85 0.32
CA PRO A 301 -16.57 -15.56 1.67
C PRO A 301 -15.35 -16.40 2.11
N PRO A 302 -14.52 -15.90 3.04
CA PRO A 302 -14.54 -14.56 3.63
C PRO A 302 -13.66 -13.57 2.87
N MET A 303 -13.80 -12.27 3.18
CA MET A 303 -12.78 -11.26 2.86
C MET A 303 -11.66 -11.28 3.91
N ASN A 304 -10.42 -11.30 3.44
CA ASN A 304 -9.22 -11.45 4.27
C ASN A 304 -8.41 -10.15 4.29
N VAL A 305 -8.42 -9.42 5.39
CA VAL A 305 -7.69 -8.16 5.52
C VAL A 305 -6.36 -8.42 6.24
N TYR A 306 -5.26 -8.01 5.62
CA TYR A 306 -3.92 -8.05 6.21
C TYR A 306 -3.35 -6.64 6.38
N PHE A 307 -3.10 -6.27 7.63
CA PHE A 307 -2.36 -5.07 7.99
C PHE A 307 -0.86 -5.37 7.94
N SER A 308 -0.14 -4.60 7.13
CA SER A 308 1.31 -4.71 6.96
C SER A 308 2.08 -4.44 8.27
N GLY A 309 3.24 -5.07 8.41
CA GLY A 309 4.19 -4.76 9.46
C GLY A 309 4.92 -3.43 9.24
N PHE A 310 5.78 -3.08 10.20
CA PHE A 310 6.65 -1.91 10.12
C PHE A 310 7.65 -2.04 8.96
N ARG A 311 7.80 -0.99 8.13
CA ARG A 311 8.76 -0.98 7.02
C ARG A 311 9.15 0.43 6.56
N SER A 312 10.45 0.72 6.49
CA SER A 312 10.95 2.01 5.99
C SER A 312 10.77 2.18 4.48
N ALA A 313 11.01 1.12 3.69
CA ALA A 313 10.69 1.11 2.27
C ALA A 313 9.17 0.93 2.12
N GLU A 314 8.48 1.86 1.47
CA GLU A 314 7.01 1.88 1.41
C GLU A 314 6.44 0.79 0.51
N GLY A 315 5.16 0.46 0.74
CA GLY A 315 4.38 -0.50 -0.04
C GLY A 315 3.67 -1.54 0.83
N PHE A 316 3.06 -2.52 0.17
CA PHE A 316 2.29 -3.59 0.80
C PHE A 316 3.15 -4.78 1.19
N GLU A 317 2.90 -5.33 2.38
CA GLU A 317 3.36 -6.66 2.77
C GLU A 317 2.23 -7.69 2.56
N GLY A 318 2.55 -8.98 2.50
CA GLY A 318 1.53 -10.04 2.59
C GLY A 318 0.79 -10.37 1.29
N PHE A 319 1.10 -9.71 0.17
CA PHE A 319 0.42 -9.96 -1.12
C PHE A 319 0.43 -11.45 -1.52
N GLY A 320 1.62 -12.06 -1.58
CA GLY A 320 1.74 -13.47 -1.95
C GLY A 320 1.04 -14.40 -0.95
N ILE A 321 1.08 -14.04 0.34
CA ILE A 321 0.43 -14.79 1.41
C ILE A 321 -1.09 -14.77 1.20
N MET A 322 -1.69 -13.59 1.12
CA MET A 322 -3.14 -13.43 0.97
C MET A 322 -3.64 -14.03 -0.34
N LYS A 323 -2.90 -13.85 -1.43
CA LYS A 323 -3.22 -14.46 -2.72
C LYS A 323 -3.20 -15.99 -2.68
N SER A 324 -2.28 -16.60 -1.93
CA SER A 324 -2.21 -18.06 -1.79
C SER A 324 -3.44 -18.67 -1.12
N LEU A 325 -4.20 -17.86 -0.38
CA LEU A 325 -5.46 -18.26 0.27
C LEU A 325 -6.63 -18.40 -0.73
N LYS A 326 -6.47 -17.97 -1.99
CA LYS A 326 -7.46 -18.12 -3.07
C LYS A 326 -8.85 -17.59 -2.69
N ALA A 327 -8.89 -16.51 -1.93
CA ALA A 327 -10.10 -15.86 -1.42
C ALA A 327 -9.99 -14.34 -1.66
N PRO A 328 -11.10 -13.58 -1.56
CA PRO A 328 -11.04 -12.13 -1.59
C PRO A 328 -10.15 -11.62 -0.46
N PHE A 329 -9.33 -10.60 -0.74
CA PHE A 329 -8.42 -10.07 0.26
C PHE A 329 -8.18 -8.57 0.12
N MET A 330 -7.76 -7.95 1.21
CA MET A 330 -7.28 -6.58 1.23
C MET A 330 -5.94 -6.51 1.94
N LEU A 331 -5.05 -5.66 1.45
CA LEU A 331 -3.82 -5.28 2.13
C LEU A 331 -3.95 -3.82 2.58
N ILE A 332 -3.50 -3.51 3.79
CA ILE A 332 -3.45 -2.14 4.31
C ILE A 332 -2.02 -1.85 4.76
N GLY A 333 -1.42 -0.77 4.26
CA GLY A 333 -0.08 -0.30 4.58
C GLY A 333 -0.09 1.10 5.20
N ASP A 334 0.89 1.40 6.03
CA ASP A 334 1.03 2.67 6.71
C ASP A 334 2.40 3.28 6.38
N PRO A 335 2.50 4.21 5.41
CA PRO A 335 3.76 4.80 4.98
C PRO A 335 4.30 5.91 5.90
N ARG A 336 3.55 6.30 6.94
CA ARG A 336 3.86 7.47 7.78
C ARG A 336 5.12 7.27 8.63
N LEU A 337 5.67 8.38 9.12
CA LEU A 337 6.84 8.40 10.02
C LEU A 337 8.03 7.64 9.41
N GLU A 338 8.80 6.87 10.19
CA GLU A 338 9.89 6.07 9.64
C GLU A 338 9.36 4.86 8.85
N GLY A 339 8.41 4.10 9.41
CA GLY A 339 7.91 2.87 8.79
C GLY A 339 6.51 2.44 9.22
N GLY A 340 5.69 3.39 9.69
CA GLY A 340 4.29 3.20 10.04
C GLY A 340 3.87 3.83 11.37
N GLY A 341 2.69 4.45 11.38
CA GLY A 341 2.05 5.08 12.53
C GLY A 341 1.02 4.19 13.26
N PHE A 342 1.17 2.86 13.19
CA PHE A 342 0.28 1.87 13.85
C PHE A 342 -1.20 1.99 13.46
N TYR A 343 -1.51 2.50 12.26
CA TYR A 343 -2.90 2.66 11.79
C TYR A 343 -3.79 3.50 12.72
N SER A 344 -3.19 4.26 13.63
CA SER A 344 -3.88 5.18 14.55
C SER A 344 -3.47 6.60 14.22
N GLY A 345 -4.38 7.55 14.40
CA GLY A 345 -4.12 8.93 14.02
C GLY A 345 -5.32 9.82 14.28
N THR A 346 -5.56 10.72 13.33
CA THR A 346 -6.76 11.57 13.28
C THR A 346 -8.01 10.72 13.11
N GLU A 347 -9.16 11.23 13.54
CA GLU A 347 -10.44 10.53 13.34
C GLU A 347 -10.72 10.28 11.86
N LYS A 348 -10.36 11.23 10.98
CA LYS A 348 -10.50 11.10 9.54
C LYS A 348 -9.71 9.92 8.99
N LEU A 349 -8.44 9.77 9.40
CA LEU A 349 -7.61 8.63 8.98
C LEU A 349 -8.21 7.30 9.45
N GLU A 350 -8.63 7.24 10.72
CA GLU A 350 -9.16 6.00 11.29
C GLU A 350 -10.51 5.60 10.69
N GLN A 351 -11.38 6.57 10.41
CA GLN A 351 -12.64 6.36 9.68
C GLN A 351 -12.36 5.91 8.25
N GLY A 352 -11.35 6.48 7.58
CA GLY A 352 -10.94 6.03 6.25
C GLY A 352 -10.65 4.53 6.19
N ILE A 353 -9.93 3.99 7.18
CA ILE A 353 -9.65 2.54 7.27
C ILE A 353 -10.94 1.73 7.41
N GLN A 354 -11.88 2.17 8.25
CA GLN A 354 -13.18 1.51 8.41
C GLN A 354 -13.99 1.57 7.09
N THR A 355 -14.03 2.73 6.45
CA THR A 355 -14.75 2.95 5.20
C THR A 355 -14.25 2.03 4.10
N VAL A 356 -12.94 1.95 3.84
CA VAL A 356 -12.43 1.13 2.73
C VAL A 356 -12.70 -0.37 2.94
N ILE A 357 -12.62 -0.86 4.19
CA ILE A 357 -12.98 -2.23 4.53
C ILE A 357 -14.47 -2.46 4.29
N GLN A 358 -15.33 -1.54 4.74
CA GLN A 358 -16.78 -1.66 4.56
C GLN A 358 -17.18 -1.60 3.09
N GLU A 359 -16.65 -0.66 2.31
CA GLU A 359 -16.89 -0.55 0.87
C GLU A 359 -16.48 -1.83 0.13
N SER A 360 -15.41 -2.48 0.57
CA SER A 360 -14.95 -3.76 -0.02
C SER A 360 -15.85 -4.93 0.37
N LEU A 361 -16.39 -4.95 1.59
CA LEU A 361 -17.44 -5.90 1.99
C LEU A 361 -18.71 -5.69 1.15
N ASP A 362 -19.14 -4.44 0.99
CA ASP A 362 -20.30 -4.07 0.17
C ASP A 362 -20.08 -4.46 -1.30
N TYR A 363 -18.86 -4.22 -1.82
CA TYR A 363 -18.45 -4.66 -3.15
C TYR A 363 -18.54 -6.19 -3.32
N LEU A 364 -18.34 -6.98 -2.26
CA LEU A 364 -18.47 -8.43 -2.30
C LEU A 364 -19.89 -8.92 -2.00
N GLY A 365 -20.75 -8.06 -1.44
CA GLY A 365 -22.04 -8.44 -0.86
C GLY A 365 -21.89 -9.26 0.43
N PHE A 366 -20.82 -9.02 1.18
CA PHE A 366 -20.47 -9.73 2.41
C PHE A 366 -20.88 -8.95 3.65
N SER A 367 -21.10 -9.67 4.74
CA SER A 367 -21.32 -9.06 6.05
C SER A 367 -20.00 -8.94 6.81
N SER A 368 -19.99 -8.22 7.93
CA SER A 368 -18.81 -8.22 8.81
C SER A 368 -18.54 -9.60 9.44
N SER A 369 -19.53 -10.48 9.53
CA SER A 369 -19.31 -11.89 9.88
C SER A 369 -18.64 -12.72 8.77
N ASP A 370 -18.40 -12.14 7.59
CA ASP A 370 -17.61 -12.75 6.52
C ASP A 370 -16.21 -12.12 6.41
N LEU A 371 -15.73 -11.51 7.51
CA LEU A 371 -14.44 -10.81 7.59
C LEU A 371 -13.44 -11.55 8.47
N ILE A 372 -12.19 -11.61 8.02
CA ILE A 372 -11.04 -11.97 8.85
C ILE A 372 -10.05 -10.81 8.85
N LEU A 373 -9.71 -10.30 10.03
CA LEU A 373 -8.67 -9.29 10.21
C LEU A 373 -7.37 -9.94 10.66
N SER A 374 -6.23 -9.49 10.13
CA SER A 374 -4.97 -10.14 10.43
C SER A 374 -3.76 -9.22 10.31
N GLY A 375 -2.67 -9.60 10.99
CA GLY A 375 -1.41 -8.88 10.92
C GLY A 375 -0.31 -9.50 11.78
N LEU A 376 0.92 -9.09 11.54
CA LEU A 376 2.10 -9.48 12.32
C LEU A 376 2.81 -8.23 12.85
N SER A 377 3.34 -8.29 14.08
CA SER A 377 4.00 -7.16 14.72
C SER A 377 3.14 -5.89 14.68
N MET A 378 3.58 -4.78 14.06
CA MET A 378 2.78 -3.55 13.91
C MET A 378 1.37 -3.79 13.36
N GLY A 379 1.21 -4.70 12.38
CA GLY A 379 -0.09 -5.01 11.77
C GLY A 379 -1.10 -5.59 12.77
N THR A 380 -0.64 -6.19 13.87
CA THR A 380 -1.53 -6.69 14.92
C THR A 380 -2.34 -5.59 15.58
N PHE A 381 -1.76 -4.39 15.72
CA PHE A 381 -2.45 -3.27 16.31
C PHE A 381 -3.65 -2.91 15.46
N GLY A 382 -3.47 -2.72 14.14
CA GLY A 382 -4.59 -2.44 13.22
C GLY A 382 -5.65 -3.54 13.25
N ALA A 383 -5.23 -4.80 13.12
CA ALA A 383 -6.15 -5.93 13.12
C ALA A 383 -7.01 -6.02 14.41
N LEU A 384 -6.42 -5.78 15.58
CA LEU A 384 -7.14 -5.78 16.86
C LEU A 384 -7.97 -4.51 17.04
N TYR A 385 -7.37 -3.34 16.82
CA TYR A 385 -7.95 -2.02 17.08
C TYR A 385 -9.24 -1.77 16.28
N TYR A 386 -9.32 -2.32 15.05
CA TYR A 386 -10.53 -2.22 14.21
C TYR A 386 -11.50 -3.40 14.38
N ALA A 387 -11.12 -4.47 15.08
CA ALA A 387 -12.00 -5.63 15.25
C ALA A 387 -13.30 -5.30 15.98
N SER A 388 -13.27 -4.42 16.98
CA SER A 388 -14.47 -4.07 17.77
C SER A 388 -15.55 -3.38 16.94
N HIS A 389 -15.15 -2.64 15.90
CA HIS A 389 -16.08 -1.99 14.97
C HIS A 389 -16.81 -3.01 14.11
N PHE A 390 -16.10 -4.03 13.61
CA PHE A 390 -16.65 -4.98 12.64
C PHE A 390 -17.26 -6.22 13.29
N ASN A 391 -16.80 -6.66 14.46
CA ASN A 391 -17.10 -7.99 14.99
C ASN A 391 -16.83 -9.11 13.96
N PRO A 392 -15.58 -9.22 13.47
CA PRO A 392 -15.23 -10.14 12.40
C PRO A 392 -15.43 -11.60 12.82
N TYR A 393 -15.50 -12.51 11.85
CA TYR A 393 -15.48 -13.96 12.12
C TYR A 393 -14.18 -14.40 12.78
N GLY A 394 -13.07 -13.80 12.39
CA GLY A 394 -11.75 -14.15 12.92
C GLY A 394 -10.80 -12.97 13.00
N VAL A 395 -9.92 -13.03 14.01
CA VAL A 395 -8.75 -12.17 14.13
C VAL A 395 -7.52 -13.06 14.28
N VAL A 396 -6.58 -12.98 13.32
CA VAL A 396 -5.36 -13.79 13.33
C VAL A 396 -4.16 -12.87 13.48
N VAL A 397 -3.48 -12.94 14.62
CA VAL A 397 -2.37 -12.04 14.96
C VAL A 397 -1.16 -12.78 15.49
N GLY A 398 0.03 -12.25 15.19
CA GLY A 398 1.29 -12.75 15.71
C GLY A 398 2.17 -11.63 16.24
N LYS A 399 2.69 -11.81 17.46
CA LYS A 399 3.50 -10.81 18.19
C LYS A 399 2.71 -9.50 18.43
N PRO A 400 1.63 -9.57 19.23
CA PRO A 400 0.67 -8.49 19.34
C PRO A 400 1.24 -7.25 20.03
N PHE A 401 0.76 -6.08 19.61
CA PHE A 401 0.93 -4.79 20.30
C PHE A 401 -0.44 -4.29 20.76
N THR A 402 -0.58 -3.98 22.06
CA THR A 402 -1.77 -3.32 22.61
C THR A 402 -1.42 -2.01 23.29
N ASN A 403 -0.22 -1.91 23.86
CA ASN A 403 0.23 -0.77 24.66
C ASN A 403 1.49 -0.13 24.06
N VAL A 404 1.33 0.55 22.93
CA VAL A 404 2.44 1.23 22.23
C VAL A 404 3.08 2.33 23.09
N GLY A 405 2.31 2.97 23.98
CA GLY A 405 2.84 3.94 24.94
C GLY A 405 3.80 3.32 25.95
N ASP A 406 3.54 2.09 26.42
CA ASP A 406 4.47 1.36 27.29
C ASP A 406 5.76 1.00 26.54
N THR A 407 5.65 0.61 25.27
CA THR A 407 6.81 0.36 24.40
C THR A 407 7.68 1.61 24.28
N ALA A 408 7.07 2.78 24.02
CA ALA A 408 7.79 4.05 23.96
C ALA A 408 8.49 4.40 25.29
N GLY A 409 7.82 4.21 26.43
CA GLY A 409 8.42 4.42 27.75
C GLY A 409 9.54 3.45 28.09
N GLY A 410 9.48 2.23 27.55
CA GLY A 410 10.46 1.16 27.76
C GLY A 410 11.76 1.30 26.97
N MET A 411 11.81 2.14 25.93
CA MET A 411 12.95 2.25 25.01
C MET A 411 14.30 2.41 25.73
N ARG A 412 14.38 3.35 26.68
CA ARG A 412 15.63 3.65 27.40
C ARG A 412 16.19 2.46 28.20
N LEU A 413 15.34 1.51 28.60
CA LEU A 413 15.69 0.42 29.51
C LEU A 413 15.77 -0.95 28.83
N LYS A 414 14.90 -1.22 27.84
CA LYS A 414 14.77 -2.54 27.22
C LYS A 414 15.53 -2.66 25.90
N ARG A 415 15.57 -1.60 25.09
CA ARG A 415 16.20 -1.59 23.76
C ARG A 415 16.64 -0.17 23.36
N PRO A 416 17.76 0.36 23.89
CA PRO A 416 18.36 1.57 23.33
C PRO A 416 18.69 1.31 21.84
N ASP A 417 18.41 2.30 20.98
CA ASP A 417 18.78 2.35 19.56
C ASP A 417 18.07 1.36 18.59
N GLU A 418 17.00 0.65 18.99
CA GLU A 418 16.30 -0.29 18.07
C GLU A 418 14.90 0.13 17.60
N PHE A 419 14.14 0.93 18.37
CA PHE A 419 12.76 1.32 17.99
C PHE A 419 12.37 2.73 18.45
N GLU A 420 13.26 3.67 18.18
CA GLU A 420 13.10 5.09 18.53
C GLU A 420 11.83 5.72 17.93
N THR A 421 11.40 5.20 16.78
CA THR A 421 10.16 5.63 16.10
C THR A 421 8.91 5.49 16.97
N SER A 422 8.92 4.67 18.03
CA SER A 422 7.80 4.62 18.99
C SER A 422 7.57 5.94 19.74
N ALA A 423 8.61 6.76 19.95
CA ALA A 423 8.42 8.13 20.45
C ALA A 423 7.76 9.04 19.41
N ASP A 424 8.12 8.92 18.13
CA ASP A 424 7.48 9.70 17.07
C ASP A 424 6.01 9.28 16.89
N ILE A 425 5.70 7.98 17.01
CA ILE A 425 4.32 7.48 17.00
C ILE A 425 3.53 8.08 18.17
N LEU A 426 4.10 8.05 19.37
CA LEU A 426 3.49 8.64 20.55
C LEU A 426 3.22 10.14 20.36
N LEU A 427 4.23 10.88 19.90
CA LEU A 427 4.14 12.31 19.65
C LEU A 427 3.10 12.63 18.56
N ASN A 428 3.08 11.89 17.46
CA ASN A 428 2.15 12.11 16.36
C ASN A 428 0.68 11.90 16.77
N ILE A 429 0.41 10.90 17.63
CA ILE A 429 -0.95 10.56 18.05
C ILE A 429 -1.43 11.44 19.20
N THR A 430 -0.56 11.76 20.16
CA THR A 430 -0.96 12.39 21.43
C THR A 430 -0.52 13.84 21.57
N GLY A 431 0.44 14.30 20.76
CA GLY A 431 1.02 15.64 20.85
C GLY A 431 2.09 15.79 21.92
N GLY A 432 2.49 14.72 22.62
CA GLY A 432 3.54 14.78 23.63
C GLY A 432 4.21 13.43 23.91
N VAL A 433 5.15 13.44 24.86
CA VAL A 433 6.03 12.29 25.18
C VAL A 433 6.11 11.96 26.68
N GLN A 434 5.27 12.59 27.48
CA GLN A 434 5.24 12.37 28.93
C GLN A 434 4.43 11.11 29.29
N LYS A 435 4.51 10.67 30.55
CA LYS A 435 3.81 9.47 31.02
C LYS A 435 2.30 9.52 30.76
N GLU A 436 1.69 10.69 30.90
CA GLU A 436 0.26 10.89 30.64
C GLU A 436 -0.09 10.61 29.16
N HIS A 437 0.81 10.96 28.24
CA HIS A 437 0.64 10.70 26.82
C HIS A 437 0.81 9.20 26.51
N MET A 438 1.76 8.52 27.16
CA MET A 438 1.93 7.07 27.03
C MET A 438 0.66 6.35 27.48
N ASP A 439 0.12 6.76 28.64
CA ASP A 439 -1.11 6.21 29.18
C ASP A 439 -2.32 6.53 28.29
N GLN A 440 -2.38 7.75 27.73
CA GLN A 440 -3.41 8.13 26.75
C GLN A 440 -3.37 7.25 25.49
N LEU A 441 -2.19 6.95 24.93
CA LEU A 441 -2.07 6.09 23.76
C LEU A 441 -2.49 4.65 24.06
N ASN A 442 -2.07 4.12 25.21
CA ASN A 442 -2.49 2.80 25.66
C ASN A 442 -4.01 2.75 25.85
N GLN A 443 -4.57 3.76 26.53
CA GLN A 443 -6.00 3.85 26.80
C GLN A 443 -6.80 3.98 25.50
N LYS A 444 -6.31 4.76 24.51
CA LYS A 444 -6.94 4.87 23.20
C LYS A 444 -7.18 3.51 22.54
N PHE A 445 -6.20 2.59 22.60
CA PHE A 445 -6.38 1.22 22.11
C PHE A 445 -7.51 0.50 22.85
N TRP A 446 -7.45 0.47 24.18
CA TRP A 446 -8.40 -0.28 25.00
C TRP A 446 -9.80 0.32 24.99
N ASP A 447 -9.94 1.64 24.94
CA ASP A 447 -11.21 2.36 24.81
C ASP A 447 -11.94 1.98 23.53
N LYS A 448 -11.21 1.69 22.45
CA LYS A 448 -11.78 1.25 21.18
C LYS A 448 -12.01 -0.26 21.16
N PHE A 449 -11.03 -1.05 21.59
CA PHE A 449 -11.11 -2.51 21.57
C PHE A 449 -12.23 -3.03 22.48
N SER A 450 -12.42 -2.40 23.65
CA SER A 450 -13.40 -2.81 24.67
C SER A 450 -14.85 -2.47 24.33
N GLN A 451 -15.12 -1.82 23.18
CA GLN A 451 -16.48 -1.43 22.77
C GLN A 451 -17.34 -2.61 22.32
N SER A 452 -16.75 -3.80 22.17
CA SER A 452 -17.47 -5.00 21.79
C SER A 452 -17.18 -6.18 22.72
N ASP A 453 -18.17 -7.07 22.83
CA ASP A 453 -18.07 -8.36 23.51
C ASP A 453 -17.65 -9.50 22.56
N PHE A 454 -17.46 -9.22 21.27
CA PHE A 454 -16.97 -10.18 20.27
C PHE A 454 -17.71 -11.54 20.26
N PRO A 455 -19.06 -11.56 20.17
CA PRO A 455 -19.86 -12.75 20.46
C PRO A 455 -19.58 -13.97 19.55
N HIS A 456 -19.04 -13.73 18.35
CA HIS A 456 -18.78 -14.76 17.34
C HIS A 456 -17.37 -14.70 16.75
N THR A 457 -16.47 -13.92 17.35
CA THR A 457 -15.12 -13.72 16.82
C THR A 457 -14.16 -14.79 17.36
N ASN A 458 -13.40 -15.40 16.46
CA ASN A 458 -12.33 -16.33 16.79
C ASN A 458 -10.99 -15.61 16.82
N PHE A 459 -10.36 -15.49 17.99
CA PHE A 459 -9.04 -14.90 18.14
C PHE A 459 -7.95 -15.97 18.09
N ALA A 460 -7.07 -15.89 17.10
CA ALA A 460 -5.87 -16.70 17.00
C ALA A 460 -4.64 -15.81 17.25
N ILE A 461 -4.02 -15.97 18.42
CA ILE A 461 -2.90 -15.14 18.90
C ILE A 461 -1.63 -15.98 19.10
N ALA A 462 -0.61 -15.75 18.27
CA ALA A 462 0.74 -16.23 18.55
C ALA A 462 1.60 -15.12 19.18
N TYR A 463 2.46 -15.47 20.13
CA TYR A 463 3.26 -14.47 20.85
C TYR A 463 4.62 -15.00 21.27
N MET A 464 5.52 -14.06 21.58
CA MET A 464 6.84 -14.35 22.14
C MET A 464 6.75 -14.29 23.66
N GLU A 465 7.23 -15.32 24.36
CA GLU A 465 7.15 -15.41 25.83
C GLU A 465 8.07 -14.39 26.53
N HIS A 466 9.11 -13.94 25.84
CA HIS A 466 10.06 -12.94 26.33
C HIS A 466 10.05 -11.69 25.44
N ASP A 467 8.87 -11.32 24.93
CA ASP A 467 8.72 -10.14 24.07
C ASP A 467 9.21 -8.88 24.78
N ASP A 468 10.16 -8.21 24.16
CA ASP A 468 10.88 -7.07 24.69
C ASP A 468 10.32 -5.73 24.20
N TYR A 469 9.25 -5.75 23.40
CA TYR A 469 8.44 -4.58 23.08
C TYR A 469 7.23 -4.50 24.00
N ASP A 470 6.23 -5.38 23.79
CA ASP A 470 4.98 -5.43 24.56
C ASP A 470 4.73 -6.83 25.14
N GLY A 471 5.57 -7.23 26.09
CA GLY A 471 5.51 -8.53 26.77
C GLY A 471 4.21 -8.84 27.51
N GLU A 472 3.39 -7.83 27.81
CA GLU A 472 2.13 -7.99 28.52
C GLU A 472 0.91 -8.03 27.58
N ALA A 473 1.08 -7.75 26.29
CA ALA A 473 0.00 -7.66 25.30
C ALA A 473 -0.92 -8.89 25.33
N THR A 474 -0.32 -10.09 25.26
CA THR A 474 -1.12 -11.33 25.16
C THR A 474 -1.84 -11.65 26.46
N ARG A 475 -1.21 -11.40 27.61
CA ARG A 475 -1.87 -11.60 28.91
C ARG A 475 -3.09 -10.69 29.04
N ARG A 476 -2.94 -9.40 28.73
CA ARG A 476 -4.05 -8.42 28.75
C ARG A 476 -5.17 -8.80 27.78
N LEU A 477 -4.83 -9.23 26.56
CA LEU A 477 -5.81 -9.71 25.57
C LEU A 477 -6.58 -10.94 26.08
N ILE A 478 -5.88 -11.93 26.64
CA ILE A 478 -6.52 -13.14 27.17
C ILE A 478 -7.47 -12.78 28.32
N GLU A 479 -7.03 -11.95 29.27
CA GLU A 479 -7.86 -11.52 30.40
C GLU A 479 -9.13 -10.82 29.89
N HIS A 480 -8.98 -9.80 29.05
CA HIS A 480 -10.09 -9.05 28.49
C HIS A 480 -11.06 -9.92 27.70
N LEU A 481 -10.55 -10.73 26.77
CA LEU A 481 -11.38 -11.57 25.90
C LEU A 481 -12.08 -12.71 26.67
N SER A 482 -11.44 -13.21 27.74
CA SER A 482 -12.05 -14.25 28.59
C SER A 482 -13.23 -13.70 29.38
N GLU A 483 -13.16 -12.46 29.87
CA GLU A 483 -14.28 -11.76 30.53
C GLU A 483 -15.47 -11.59 29.59
N LYS A 484 -15.21 -11.46 28.28
CA LYS A 484 -16.24 -11.36 27.23
C LYS A 484 -16.71 -12.69 26.67
N HIS A 485 -16.17 -13.82 27.15
CA HIS A 485 -16.43 -15.16 26.62
C HIS A 485 -16.11 -15.34 25.13
N ALA A 486 -15.18 -14.55 24.58
CA ALA A 486 -14.74 -14.71 23.20
C ALA A 486 -13.92 -16.00 23.01
N HIS A 487 -13.89 -16.53 21.78
CA HIS A 487 -13.14 -17.74 21.47
C HIS A 487 -11.66 -17.41 21.24
N ILE A 488 -10.76 -18.04 22.01
CA ILE A 488 -9.32 -17.71 21.98
C ILE A 488 -8.49 -18.98 21.72
N TYR A 489 -7.59 -18.91 20.74
CA TYR A 489 -6.53 -19.87 20.46
C TYR A 489 -5.20 -19.16 20.63
N THR A 490 -4.41 -19.55 21.63
CA THR A 490 -3.10 -18.93 21.88
C THR A 490 -1.95 -19.92 21.75
N LYS A 491 -0.80 -19.43 21.27
CA LYS A 491 0.45 -20.19 21.28
C LYS A 491 1.65 -19.30 21.58
N GLY A 492 2.30 -19.56 22.71
CA GLY A 492 3.57 -18.97 23.09
C GLY A 492 4.76 -19.67 22.44
N TYR A 493 5.78 -18.87 22.12
CA TYR A 493 7.09 -19.29 21.65
C TYR A 493 8.18 -18.61 22.48
N ALA A 494 9.17 -19.37 22.95
CA ALA A 494 10.29 -18.81 23.67
C ALA A 494 11.16 -17.91 22.75
N GLY A 495 11.50 -16.73 23.26
CA GLY A 495 12.42 -15.79 22.60
C GLY A 495 11.96 -14.34 22.75
N ARG A 496 12.81 -13.41 22.30
CA ARG A 496 12.51 -11.98 22.13
C ARG A 496 11.71 -11.75 20.85
N HIS A 497 11.22 -10.53 20.61
CA HIS A 497 10.25 -10.24 19.54
C HIS A 497 10.69 -10.73 18.16
N ASN A 498 11.97 -10.63 17.82
CA ASN A 498 12.49 -11.01 16.50
C ASN A 498 13.07 -12.43 16.43
N ASP A 499 13.06 -13.16 17.55
CA ASP A 499 13.49 -14.55 17.59
C ASP A 499 12.40 -15.46 16.99
N ASN A 500 12.81 -16.59 16.40
CA ASN A 500 11.92 -17.67 15.92
C ASN A 500 10.73 -17.23 15.02
N SER A 501 10.89 -16.16 14.24
CA SER A 501 9.85 -15.65 13.33
C SER A 501 9.28 -16.70 12.37
N SER A 502 10.08 -17.68 11.95
CA SER A 502 9.60 -18.79 11.10
C SER A 502 8.48 -19.61 11.76
N ALA A 503 8.58 -19.89 13.06
CA ALA A 503 7.56 -20.67 13.76
C ALA A 503 6.26 -19.88 13.94
N ILE A 504 6.36 -18.58 14.24
CA ILE A 504 5.21 -17.66 14.31
C ILE A 504 4.50 -17.63 12.96
N ASN A 505 5.23 -17.42 11.86
CA ASN A 505 4.64 -17.33 10.52
C ASN A 505 3.96 -18.65 10.11
N LYS A 506 4.58 -19.80 10.40
CA LYS A 506 3.96 -21.12 10.15
C LYS A 506 2.68 -21.31 10.96
N TRP A 507 2.67 -20.88 12.22
CA TRP A 507 1.50 -20.97 13.07
C TRP A 507 0.38 -20.05 12.60
N PHE A 508 0.72 -18.80 12.28
CA PHE A 508 -0.19 -17.79 11.73
C PHE A 508 -0.90 -18.33 10.50
N MET A 509 -0.14 -18.84 9.52
CA MET A 509 -0.70 -19.41 8.30
C MET A 509 -1.60 -20.61 8.56
N ARG A 510 -1.19 -21.49 9.48
CA ARG A 510 -2.01 -22.66 9.83
C ARG A 510 -3.34 -22.25 10.47
N GLN A 511 -3.36 -21.26 11.37
CA GLN A 511 -4.62 -20.80 11.94
C GLN A 511 -5.50 -20.12 10.91
N TYR A 512 -4.89 -19.37 9.99
CA TYR A 512 -5.61 -18.78 8.87
C TYR A 512 -6.31 -19.86 8.04
N VAL A 513 -5.57 -20.88 7.58
CA VAL A 513 -6.12 -22.01 6.82
C VAL A 513 -7.21 -22.74 7.61
N ASN A 514 -6.99 -22.99 8.91
CA ASN A 514 -8.00 -23.64 9.76
C ASN A 514 -9.32 -22.87 9.82
N LEU A 515 -9.27 -21.53 9.93
CA LEU A 515 -10.47 -20.69 9.94
C LEU A 515 -11.21 -20.75 8.60
N LEU A 516 -10.48 -20.74 7.49
CA LEU A 516 -11.03 -20.83 6.14
C LEU A 516 -11.64 -22.21 5.85
N GLU A 517 -10.99 -23.28 6.27
CA GLU A 517 -11.49 -24.65 6.13
C GLU A 517 -12.74 -24.89 6.97
N LYS A 518 -12.71 -24.53 8.26
CA LYS A 518 -13.81 -24.79 9.20
C LYS A 518 -14.99 -23.85 9.01
N GLY A 519 -14.74 -22.58 8.73
CA GLY A 519 -15.78 -21.55 8.59
C GLY A 519 -16.43 -21.52 7.22
N TYR A 520 -15.66 -21.80 6.17
CA TYR A 520 -16.08 -21.54 4.78
C TYR A 520 -15.86 -22.72 3.83
N GLY A 521 -15.37 -23.86 4.33
CA GLY A 521 -15.16 -25.06 3.52
C GLY A 521 -14.10 -24.91 2.42
N ARG A 522 -13.23 -23.91 2.50
CA ARG A 522 -12.14 -23.68 1.55
C ARG A 522 -11.08 -24.75 1.74
N LYS A 523 -10.78 -25.56 0.71
CA LYS A 523 -9.84 -26.69 0.80
C LYS A 523 -8.46 -26.29 0.29
N TYR A 524 -7.43 -26.56 1.10
CA TYR A 524 -6.03 -26.36 0.73
C TYR A 524 -5.36 -27.73 0.67
N SER A 525 -5.13 -28.22 -0.54
CA SER A 525 -4.44 -29.49 -0.84
C SER A 525 -2.93 -29.34 -0.78
#